data_AF-A0A2W6MUY9-F1
#
_entry.id   AF-A0A2W6MUY9-F1
#
_cell.length_a   1.000
_cell.length_b   1.000
_cell.length_c   1.000
_cell.angle_alpha   90.00
_cell.angle_beta   90.00
_cell.angle_gamma   90.00
#
_symmetry.space_group_name_H-M   'P 1'
#
loop_
_entity.id
_entity.type
_entity.pdbx_description
1 polymer ?
#
loop_
_entity_poly.entity_id
_entity_poly.type
_entity_poly.pdbx_seq_one_letter_code
_entity_poly.pdbx_strand_id
1 'polypeptide(L)'
;MKLSLIASRAILGLGILGSVSAFGANYTLNNANDFKTYFEESSEGSGKWVLKEEYKDDNLIFNFDSVFLTDPVDQGGLGLNIKDITYNGTKFTIGDGTGEDDSYFGESDTEFKNANHSYTINADVEIKSDGNLIAQNPSYINGNVNMEGGSIEAYRIWGLNGALSINGTLTSNNGSFVFADSNRKGGLLYVSGDVNLTNSTFSVVTESFSSLAFSDYELIRSGGKITDGGGNQVNLQYAVKLYDLLGTQKIDGIASYDINREVSENLYKASLDLSEDGKRLSTDITTTDDARNLKKILEEEVKTREDMITELSIKEADEAEKERIKQAIAILTAQKDAIQNAITNAGDNGENLSGKDFIDAVGTGIAESDKALAGELVDTLNGVKNTEMHAALLLDVNKNVGGTVTSLKSSGNLSEAQGIFNSLINSSINAGVGVGAITNKNFFKDVRES
;
A
#
# COMPACT_ATOMS: atom_id res chain seq x y z
N MET A 1 36.84 24.98 8.22
CA MET A 1 37.35 24.15 7.12
C MET A 1 37.77 22.79 7.69
N LYS A 2 37.09 21.71 7.24
CA LYS A 2 37.41 20.26 7.33
C LYS A 2 37.44 19.61 8.74
N LEU A 3 36.42 18.83 9.13
CA LEU A 3 36.17 17.38 8.85
C LEU A 3 37.33 16.49 9.37
N SER A 4 37.11 15.38 10.08
CA SER A 4 35.98 14.45 9.98
C SER A 4 35.68 13.66 11.27
N LEU A 5 34.38 13.47 11.45
CA LEU A 5 33.68 12.62 12.39
C LEU A 5 33.55 11.22 11.74
N ILE A 6 34.61 10.42 11.68
CA ILE A 6 34.61 9.05 11.09
C ILE A 6 35.49 8.10 11.94
N ALA A 7 35.17 7.90 13.22
CA ALA A 7 35.91 6.91 14.02
C ALA A 7 35.11 6.12 15.08
N SER A 8 33.78 6.30 15.21
CA SER A 8 33.01 5.56 16.24
C SER A 8 32.00 4.53 15.72
N ARG A 9 32.08 4.13 14.44
CA ARG A 9 31.27 3.03 13.88
C ARG A 9 32.16 2.01 13.16
N ALA A 10 33.07 1.40 13.91
CA ALA A 10 33.83 0.21 13.52
C ALA A 10 34.36 -0.47 14.78
N ILE A 11 33.47 -1.03 15.60
CA ILE A 11 33.81 -2.12 16.52
C ILE A 11 33.07 -3.34 15.99
N LEU A 12 33.52 -3.80 14.83
CA LEU A 12 33.53 -5.21 14.46
C LEU A 12 34.98 -5.64 14.65
N GLY A 13 35.22 -6.53 15.60
CA GLY A 13 36.57 -6.90 15.98
C GLY A 13 36.60 -8.06 16.97
N LEU A 14 36.45 -9.26 16.41
CA LEU A 14 37.11 -10.49 16.85
C LEU A 14 36.56 -11.22 18.10
N GLY A 15 35.63 -12.13 17.82
CA GLY A 15 35.51 -13.45 18.43
C GLY A 15 34.54 -14.25 17.54
N ILE A 16 34.84 -15.40 16.95
CA ILE A 16 35.87 -16.42 17.15
C ILE A 16 36.13 -17.04 15.76
N LEU A 17 37.40 -17.13 15.35
CA LEU A 17 37.83 -18.10 14.33
C LEU A 17 37.93 -19.46 15.04
N GLY A 18 37.04 -20.39 14.72
CA GLY A 18 37.07 -21.74 15.28
C GLY A 18 36.06 -22.68 14.63
N SER A 19 36.59 -23.69 13.95
CA SER A 19 35.95 -24.93 13.45
C SER A 19 34.84 -24.82 12.40
N VAL A 20 35.22 -25.18 11.17
CA VAL A 20 34.38 -25.92 10.24
C VAL A 20 33.96 -27.23 10.92
N SER A 21 32.69 -27.42 11.24
CA SER A 21 32.03 -28.73 11.26
C SER A 21 30.57 -28.65 11.68
N ALA A 22 29.80 -29.53 11.03
CA ALA A 22 28.43 -29.98 11.31
C ALA A 22 27.32 -29.14 10.68
N PHE A 23 26.57 -29.81 9.81
CA PHE A 23 25.20 -29.43 9.47
C PHE A 23 24.45 -29.20 10.78
N GLY A 24 24.04 -27.96 11.04
CA GLY A 24 23.15 -27.64 12.14
C GLY A 24 21.85 -28.44 12.03
N ALA A 25 21.25 -28.76 13.17
CA ALA A 25 19.92 -29.33 13.17
C ALA A 25 18.95 -28.33 12.51
N ASN A 26 18.01 -28.82 11.70
CA ASN A 26 16.90 -27.98 11.24
C ASN A 26 15.82 -28.04 12.32
N TYR A 27 15.47 -26.90 12.90
CA TYR A 27 14.34 -26.80 13.82
C TYR A 27 13.14 -26.24 13.10
N THR A 28 12.02 -26.94 13.18
CA THR A 28 10.74 -26.48 12.63
C THR A 28 9.86 -25.99 13.77
N LEU A 29 9.41 -24.75 13.65
CA LEU A 29 8.38 -24.16 14.51
C LEU A 29 7.02 -24.43 13.89
N ASN A 30 6.27 -25.40 14.42
CA ASN A 30 4.95 -25.78 13.87
C ASN A 30 3.78 -25.12 14.63
N ASN A 31 4.00 -24.69 15.88
CA ASN A 31 2.98 -24.03 16.69
C ASN A 31 3.62 -23.11 17.75
N ALA A 32 2.81 -22.32 18.46
CA ALA A 32 3.33 -21.32 19.40
C ALA A 32 3.91 -21.90 20.69
N ASN A 33 3.56 -23.12 21.09
CA ASN A 33 4.21 -23.75 22.23
C ASN A 33 5.70 -24.05 21.92
N ASP A 34 6.03 -24.22 20.64
CA ASP A 34 7.42 -24.40 20.20
C ASP A 34 8.19 -23.08 20.32
N PHE A 35 7.53 -21.91 20.24
CA PHE A 35 8.19 -20.60 20.27
C PHE A 35 9.02 -20.39 21.55
N LYS A 36 8.43 -20.63 22.73
CA LYS A 36 9.15 -20.53 24.03
C LYS A 36 10.20 -21.62 24.23
N THR A 37 10.20 -22.65 23.40
CA THR A 37 11.26 -23.66 23.40
C THR A 37 12.54 -23.04 22.84
N TYR A 38 12.46 -22.31 21.73
CA TYR A 38 13.63 -21.76 21.03
C TYR A 38 13.98 -20.32 21.40
N PHE A 39 12.99 -19.53 21.83
CA PHE A 39 13.16 -18.12 22.15
C PHE A 39 12.98 -17.85 23.65
N GLU A 40 13.68 -16.83 24.15
CA GLU A 40 13.53 -16.29 25.50
C GLU A 40 13.30 -14.77 25.45
N GLU A 41 12.51 -14.25 26.39
CA GLU A 41 12.34 -12.80 26.53
C GLU A 41 13.67 -12.19 26.98
N SER A 42 14.12 -11.17 26.25
CA SER A 42 15.37 -10.49 26.54
C SER A 42 15.34 -9.84 27.93
N SER A 43 16.48 -9.85 28.60
CA SER A 43 16.66 -9.23 29.93
C SER A 43 16.40 -7.71 29.96
N GLU A 44 16.25 -7.06 28.80
CA GLU A 44 15.90 -5.64 28.68
C GLU A 44 14.42 -5.38 29.03
N GLY A 45 13.59 -6.43 29.10
CA GLY A 45 12.15 -6.37 29.35
C GLY A 45 11.37 -5.64 28.25
N SER A 46 10.05 -5.84 28.23
CA SER A 46 9.04 -5.21 27.34
C SER A 46 8.59 -6.01 26.10
N GLY A 47 8.71 -7.35 26.11
CA GLY A 47 8.17 -8.19 25.05
C GLY A 47 9.11 -8.39 23.85
N LYS A 48 10.42 -8.14 24.04
CA LYS A 48 11.48 -8.43 23.06
C LYS A 48 12.02 -9.84 23.23
N TRP A 49 12.09 -10.62 22.16
CA TRP A 49 12.51 -12.01 22.22
C TRP A 49 13.77 -12.27 21.40
N VAL A 50 14.63 -13.14 21.92
CA VAL A 50 15.90 -13.54 21.32
C VAL A 50 15.99 -15.06 21.26
N LEU A 51 16.65 -15.60 20.24
CA LEU A 51 16.94 -17.02 20.16
C LEU A 51 17.88 -17.42 21.31
N LYS A 52 17.53 -18.48 22.04
CA LYS A 52 18.35 -19.00 23.15
C LYS A 52 19.72 -19.44 22.62
N GLU A 53 20.74 -19.27 23.46
CA GLU A 53 22.14 -19.50 23.10
C GLU A 53 22.39 -20.87 22.46
N GLU A 54 21.72 -21.91 22.96
CA GLU A 54 21.85 -23.30 22.50
C GLU A 54 21.36 -23.57 21.07
N TYR A 55 20.66 -22.63 20.43
CA TYR A 55 20.14 -22.76 19.07
C TYR A 55 20.78 -21.79 18.06
N LYS A 56 21.76 -20.96 18.47
CA LYS A 56 22.32 -19.88 17.63
C LYS A 56 23.17 -20.33 16.44
N ASP A 57 23.60 -21.58 16.42
CA ASP A 57 24.43 -22.13 15.33
C ASP A 57 23.63 -23.04 14.37
N ASP A 58 22.31 -23.12 14.54
CA ASP A 58 21.43 -24.02 13.81
C ASP A 58 20.57 -23.28 12.76
N ASN A 59 19.96 -24.04 11.85
CA ASN A 59 19.00 -23.50 10.89
C ASN A 59 17.60 -23.50 11.54
N LEU A 60 16.87 -22.40 11.38
CA LEU A 60 15.48 -22.29 11.83
C LEU A 60 14.55 -22.21 10.62
N ILE A 61 13.55 -23.09 10.62
CA ILE A 61 12.49 -23.16 9.61
C ILE A 61 11.18 -22.78 10.30
N PHE A 62 10.52 -21.75 9.81
CA PHE A 62 9.15 -21.43 10.19
C PHE A 62 8.21 -22.07 9.17
N ASN A 63 7.57 -23.15 9.58
CA ASN A 63 6.52 -23.83 8.82
C ASN A 63 5.23 -23.67 9.61
N PHE A 64 4.41 -22.68 9.23
CA PHE A 64 3.12 -22.48 9.88
C PHE A 64 2.06 -23.28 9.11
N ASP A 65 1.79 -24.51 9.53
CA ASP A 65 0.59 -25.27 9.12
C ASP A 65 -0.65 -24.63 9.77
N SER A 66 -1.15 -23.49 9.28
CA SER A 66 -2.37 -22.77 9.75
C SER A 66 -2.71 -22.80 11.26
N VAL A 67 -1.69 -22.86 12.13
CA VAL A 67 -1.86 -22.74 13.58
C VAL A 67 -1.52 -21.32 13.97
N PHE A 68 -2.56 -20.50 14.13
CA PHE A 68 -2.52 -19.26 14.89
C PHE A 68 -1.71 -19.45 16.18
N LEU A 69 -0.70 -18.60 16.36
CA LEU A 69 0.33 -18.74 17.38
C LEU A 69 -0.22 -18.33 18.76
N THR A 70 -0.94 -19.24 19.44
CA THR A 70 -1.36 -19.09 20.86
C THR A 70 -0.21 -19.47 21.79
N ASP A 71 0.15 -18.58 22.72
CA ASP A 71 0.47 -19.07 24.06
C ASP A 71 -0.75 -18.86 24.96
N PRO A 72 -1.07 -19.80 25.86
CA PRO A 72 -2.37 -19.92 26.47
C PRO A 72 -2.49 -18.85 27.55
N VAL A 73 -3.52 -18.03 27.44
CA VAL A 73 -4.72 -18.06 28.29
C VAL A 73 -5.49 -16.78 27.95
N ASP A 74 -6.64 -16.99 27.32
CA ASP A 74 -7.73 -16.02 27.17
C ASP A 74 -7.45 -14.78 26.29
N GLN A 75 -7.70 -14.93 24.99
CA GLN A 75 -8.75 -14.23 24.21
C GLN A 75 -8.35 -14.10 22.73
N GLY A 76 -9.14 -14.76 21.86
CA GLY A 76 -9.38 -14.50 20.42
C GLY A 76 -8.19 -14.22 19.47
N GLY A 77 -7.92 -15.18 18.56
CA GLY A 77 -7.24 -15.03 17.26
C GLY A 77 -5.81 -14.45 17.27
N LEU A 78 -4.76 -15.20 16.88
CA LEU A 78 -3.39 -14.69 17.07
C LEU A 78 -2.30 -14.91 16.02
N GLY A 79 -1.54 -13.84 15.87
CA GLY A 79 -0.12 -13.78 15.52
C GLY A 79 0.77 -13.66 16.77
N LEU A 80 2.08 -13.79 16.58
CA LEU A 80 3.07 -13.58 17.64
C LEU A 80 3.19 -12.07 17.97
N ASN A 81 2.58 -11.66 19.08
CA ASN A 81 2.78 -10.34 19.67
C ASN A 81 4.16 -10.22 20.34
N ILE A 82 5.21 -10.15 19.51
CA ILE A 82 6.59 -9.96 19.93
C ILE A 82 7.04 -8.57 19.52
N LYS A 83 7.28 -7.73 20.53
CA LYS A 83 7.90 -6.43 20.37
C LYS A 83 9.40 -6.60 20.09
N ASP A 84 9.72 -6.75 18.81
CA ASP A 84 11.05 -6.90 18.26
C ASP A 84 11.65 -8.31 18.42
N ILE A 85 11.93 -8.96 17.29
CA ILE A 85 12.61 -10.26 17.21
C ILE A 85 14.05 -10.05 16.78
N THR A 86 15.01 -10.66 17.48
CA THR A 86 16.37 -10.83 16.94
C THR A 86 16.69 -12.31 16.75
N TYR A 87 16.82 -12.72 15.49
CA TYR A 87 17.31 -14.05 15.13
C TYR A 87 18.82 -13.98 14.84
N ASN A 88 19.60 -14.89 15.42
CA ASN A 88 21.02 -15.06 15.11
C ASN A 88 21.22 -16.53 14.74
N GLY A 89 21.53 -16.80 13.48
CA GLY A 89 21.67 -18.16 12.96
C GLY A 89 22.35 -18.18 11.61
N THR A 90 22.53 -19.37 11.05
CA THR A 90 23.14 -19.52 9.72
C THR A 90 22.13 -19.29 8.60
N LYS A 91 20.91 -19.82 8.77
CA LYS A 91 19.82 -19.74 7.79
C LYS A 91 18.48 -19.56 8.48
N PHE A 92 17.60 -18.79 7.87
CA PHE A 92 16.22 -18.54 8.28
C PHE A 92 15.29 -18.80 7.09
N THR A 93 14.43 -19.81 7.19
CA THR A 93 13.49 -20.16 6.10
C THR A 93 12.05 -19.84 6.49
N ILE A 94 11.31 -19.19 5.59
CA ILE A 94 9.88 -18.90 5.70
C ILE A 94 9.14 -19.67 4.61
N GLY A 95 8.20 -20.53 5.00
CA GLY A 95 7.50 -21.42 4.10
C GLY A 95 8.35 -22.63 3.70
N ASP A 96 7.71 -23.78 3.48
CA ASP A 96 8.40 -25.00 3.05
C ASP A 96 7.55 -25.97 2.21
N GLY A 97 6.30 -25.60 1.89
CA GLY A 97 5.47 -26.32 0.91
C GLY A 97 4.81 -27.61 1.41
N THR A 98 4.52 -27.75 2.69
CA THR A 98 3.69 -28.86 3.20
C THR A 98 2.24 -28.49 3.52
N GLY A 99 1.91 -27.21 3.66
CA GLY A 99 0.57 -26.71 3.95
C GLY A 99 -0.17 -26.18 2.70
N GLU A 100 -1.50 -26.22 2.72
CA GLU A 100 -2.36 -25.53 1.73
C GLU A 100 -2.45 -24.01 2.00
N ASP A 101 -1.85 -23.53 3.10
CA ASP A 101 -2.01 -22.20 3.68
C ASP A 101 -0.70 -21.40 3.72
N ASP A 102 -0.82 -20.07 3.70
CA ASP A 102 0.29 -19.11 3.71
C ASP A 102 1.00 -19.01 5.08
N SER A 103 2.33 -19.10 5.10
CA SER A 103 3.20 -18.88 6.27
C SER A 103 3.59 -17.40 6.41
N TYR A 104 3.16 -16.73 7.48
CA TYR A 104 3.44 -15.30 7.70
C TYR A 104 4.49 -15.04 8.79
N PHE A 105 5.49 -14.20 8.49
CA PHE A 105 6.39 -13.60 9.46
C PHE A 105 6.26 -12.07 9.40
N GLY A 106 5.67 -11.45 10.44
CA GLY A 106 5.44 -9.99 10.49
C GLY A 106 3.98 -9.50 10.64
N GLU A 107 3.05 -10.43 10.91
CA GLU A 107 1.62 -10.29 11.27
C GLU A 107 0.62 -9.74 10.21
N SER A 108 -0.56 -10.39 10.15
CA SER A 108 -1.63 -10.18 9.14
C SER A 108 -3.07 -10.08 9.71
N ASP A 109 -3.28 -9.63 10.96
CA ASP A 109 -4.65 -9.45 11.52
C ASP A 109 -4.99 -7.98 11.86
N THR A 110 -6.22 -7.61 11.51
CA THR A 110 -6.91 -6.33 11.73
C THR A 110 -6.99 -5.85 13.18
N GLU A 111 -7.03 -6.73 14.18
CA GLU A 111 -7.04 -6.33 15.60
C GLU A 111 -5.64 -5.97 16.15
N PHE A 112 -4.57 -6.30 15.42
CA PHE A 112 -3.17 -6.14 15.85
C PHE A 112 -2.45 -4.91 15.27
N LYS A 113 -3.16 -4.05 14.50
CA LYS A 113 -2.67 -2.78 13.91
C LYS A 113 -1.96 -1.81 14.88
N ASN A 114 -2.02 -2.07 16.20
CA ASN A 114 -1.48 -1.20 17.24
C ASN A 114 -0.11 -1.63 17.81
N ALA A 115 0.42 -2.82 17.47
CA ALA A 115 1.56 -3.39 18.19
C ALA A 115 2.96 -2.99 17.66
N ASN A 116 3.04 -2.47 16.43
CA ASN A 116 4.25 -1.85 15.86
C ASN A 116 5.55 -2.69 15.99
N HIS A 117 5.57 -3.91 15.46
CA HIS A 117 6.72 -4.83 15.60
C HIS A 117 7.79 -4.64 14.52
N SER A 118 9.07 -4.55 14.91
CA SER A 118 10.22 -4.65 14.01
C SER A 118 10.91 -6.02 14.12
N TYR A 119 11.81 -6.35 13.21
CA TYR A 119 12.65 -7.55 13.35
C TYR A 119 14.07 -7.31 12.86
N THR A 120 15.01 -8.06 13.42
CA THR A 120 16.39 -8.17 12.95
C THR A 120 16.74 -9.65 12.76
N ILE A 121 17.02 -10.04 11.52
CA ILE A 121 17.44 -11.40 11.18
C ILE A 121 18.92 -11.36 10.80
N ASN A 122 19.79 -11.95 11.63
CA ASN A 122 21.22 -12.08 11.37
C ASN A 122 21.51 -13.48 10.82
N ALA A 123 21.04 -13.74 9.59
CA ALA A 123 21.17 -15.00 8.87
C ALA A 123 20.87 -14.80 7.37
N ASP A 124 21.27 -15.76 6.53
CA ASP A 124 20.73 -15.85 5.17
C ASP A 124 19.25 -16.25 5.24
N VAL A 125 18.39 -15.57 4.48
CA VAL A 125 16.95 -15.78 4.45
C VAL A 125 16.53 -16.49 3.17
N GLU A 126 15.67 -17.48 3.30
CA GLU A 126 14.99 -18.14 2.19
C GLU A 126 13.48 -17.99 2.34
N ILE A 127 12.83 -17.47 1.32
CA ILE A 127 11.36 -17.32 1.26
C ILE A 127 10.85 -18.27 0.17
N LYS A 128 10.00 -19.22 0.55
CA LYS A 128 9.37 -20.18 -0.36
C LYS A 128 7.99 -19.68 -0.81
N SER A 129 7.32 -20.43 -1.69
CA SER A 129 6.09 -20.02 -2.38
C SER A 129 4.95 -19.57 -1.48
N ASP A 130 4.84 -20.17 -0.31
CA ASP A 130 3.86 -19.95 0.76
C ASP A 130 4.37 -18.96 1.84
N GLY A 131 5.64 -18.54 1.78
CA GLY A 131 6.25 -17.68 2.77
C GLY A 131 5.97 -16.20 2.52
N ASN A 132 5.51 -15.48 3.54
CA ASN A 132 5.24 -14.05 3.49
C ASN A 132 6.04 -13.33 4.58
N LEU A 133 6.86 -12.35 4.19
CA LEU A 133 7.68 -11.55 5.09
C LEU A 133 7.16 -10.10 5.14
N ILE A 134 6.58 -9.69 6.26
CA ILE A 134 5.89 -8.39 6.40
C ILE A 134 6.68 -7.44 7.29
N ALA A 135 7.06 -6.28 6.75
CA ALA A 135 7.69 -5.17 7.46
C ALA A 135 6.67 -4.04 7.70
N GLN A 136 6.11 -4.00 8.91
CA GLN A 136 5.20 -2.92 9.36
C GLN A 136 5.92 -1.80 10.13
N ASN A 137 7.17 -2.04 10.55
CA ASN A 137 8.11 -1.07 11.10
C ASN A 137 9.49 -1.24 10.45
N PRO A 138 10.48 -0.38 10.76
CA PRO A 138 11.83 -0.54 10.23
C PRO A 138 12.46 -1.86 10.69
N SER A 139 12.65 -2.78 9.75
CA SER A 139 13.18 -4.13 9.95
C SER A 139 14.47 -4.35 9.17
N TYR A 140 15.28 -5.30 9.62
CA TYR A 140 16.63 -5.52 9.15
C TYR A 140 16.92 -7.00 8.91
N ILE A 141 17.61 -7.30 7.80
CA ILE A 141 18.21 -8.60 7.53
C ILE A 141 19.71 -8.39 7.32
N ASN A 142 20.55 -9.06 8.09
CA ASN A 142 22.00 -9.10 7.94
C ASN A 142 22.40 -10.45 7.35
N GLY A 143 22.13 -10.61 6.06
CA GLY A 143 22.38 -11.81 5.28
C GLY A 143 21.79 -11.66 3.88
N ASN A 144 21.97 -12.68 3.04
CA ASN A 144 21.41 -12.72 1.69
C ASN A 144 19.96 -13.21 1.74
N VAL A 145 19.11 -12.67 0.88
CA VAL A 145 17.71 -13.09 0.73
C VAL A 145 17.54 -13.78 -0.62
N ASN A 146 17.01 -15.01 -0.59
CA ASN A 146 16.64 -15.76 -1.79
C ASN A 146 15.13 -16.08 -1.74
N MET A 147 14.41 -15.70 -2.77
CA MET A 147 12.97 -15.97 -2.93
C MET A 147 12.74 -16.93 -4.10
N GLU A 148 12.04 -18.02 -3.81
CA GLU A 148 11.53 -18.99 -4.79
C GLU A 148 10.00 -18.99 -4.71
N GLY A 149 9.39 -17.84 -4.99
CA GLY A 149 8.00 -17.54 -4.67
C GLY A 149 7.86 -16.69 -3.40
N GLY A 150 6.65 -16.71 -2.81
CA GLY A 150 6.34 -16.02 -1.56
C GLY A 150 6.30 -14.51 -1.72
N SER A 151 6.29 -13.79 -0.60
CA SER A 151 6.20 -12.34 -0.60
C SER A 151 7.15 -11.62 0.36
N ILE A 152 7.50 -10.39 -0.02
CA ILE A 152 8.00 -9.36 0.88
C ILE A 152 7.00 -8.20 0.85
N GLU A 153 6.49 -7.82 2.00
CA GLU A 153 5.52 -6.74 2.16
C GLU A 153 6.10 -5.64 3.03
N ALA A 154 5.90 -4.37 2.67
CA ALA A 154 6.34 -3.23 3.46
C ALA A 154 5.24 -2.16 3.53
N TYR A 155 4.81 -1.83 4.75
CA TYR A 155 3.63 -0.99 5.00
C TYR A 155 3.99 0.29 5.75
N ARG A 156 3.99 1.42 5.03
CA ARG A 156 4.06 2.81 5.54
C ARG A 156 2.70 3.52 5.36
N ILE A 157 1.65 2.88 5.86
CA ILE A 157 0.26 3.32 5.73
C ILE A 157 -0.49 2.97 7.03
N TRP A 158 -1.66 3.56 7.28
CA TRP A 158 -2.52 3.24 8.44
C TRP A 158 -1.83 3.38 9.82
N GLY A 159 -0.87 4.29 9.93
CA GLY A 159 -0.08 4.50 11.16
C GLY A 159 1.18 3.64 11.26
N LEU A 160 1.39 2.72 10.32
CA LEU A 160 2.60 1.90 10.21
C LEU A 160 3.74 2.69 9.56
N ASN A 161 4.98 2.30 9.87
CA ASN A 161 6.20 2.91 9.31
C ASN A 161 7.18 1.83 8.81
N GLY A 162 6.64 0.87 8.08
CA GLY A 162 7.34 -0.24 7.47
C GLY A 162 8.45 0.18 6.54
N ALA A 163 9.62 -0.44 6.73
CA ALA A 163 10.71 -0.43 5.77
C ALA A 163 11.59 -1.66 6.05
N LEU A 164 12.14 -2.26 5.02
CA LEU A 164 13.06 -3.39 5.13
C LEU A 164 14.44 -3.00 4.58
N SER A 165 15.47 -3.24 5.38
CA SER A 165 16.86 -3.09 4.96
C SER A 165 17.56 -4.46 4.96
N ILE A 166 18.04 -4.88 3.80
CA ILE A 166 18.82 -6.10 3.60
C ILE A 166 20.30 -5.70 3.46
N ASN A 167 21.11 -6.08 4.43
CA ASN A 167 22.56 -5.98 4.37
C ASN A 167 23.18 -7.26 3.77
N GLY A 168 22.95 -7.44 2.48
CA GLY A 168 23.33 -8.61 1.69
C GLY A 168 22.81 -8.45 0.26
N THR A 169 22.70 -9.55 -0.48
CA THR A 169 22.05 -9.56 -1.82
C THR A 169 20.58 -9.97 -1.74
N LEU A 170 19.79 -9.60 -2.73
CA LEU A 170 18.42 -10.09 -2.93
C LEU A 170 18.31 -10.82 -4.28
N THR A 171 17.91 -12.08 -4.27
CA THR A 171 17.56 -12.82 -5.49
C THR A 171 16.10 -13.24 -5.40
N SER A 172 15.28 -12.84 -6.38
CA SER A 172 13.88 -13.24 -6.48
C SER A 172 13.60 -13.93 -7.80
N ASN A 173 13.00 -15.10 -7.70
CA ASN A 173 12.40 -15.83 -8.81
C ASN A 173 10.95 -16.14 -8.45
N ASN A 174 9.99 -15.57 -9.19
CA ASN A 174 8.56 -15.65 -8.92
C ASN A 174 8.10 -15.02 -7.58
N GLY A 175 8.89 -14.12 -6.98
CA GLY A 175 8.51 -13.45 -5.74
C GLY A 175 7.44 -12.37 -5.93
N SER A 176 6.65 -12.14 -4.88
CA SER A 176 5.70 -11.02 -4.77
C SER A 176 6.27 -9.92 -3.87
N PHE A 177 6.12 -8.67 -4.28
CA PHE A 177 6.53 -7.51 -3.50
C PHE A 177 5.33 -6.60 -3.30
N VAL A 178 4.95 -6.34 -2.05
CA VAL A 178 3.82 -5.44 -1.74
C VAL A 178 4.35 -4.21 -1.02
N PHE A 179 4.07 -3.03 -1.58
CA PHE A 179 4.48 -1.75 -1.02
C PHE A 179 3.25 -0.88 -0.76
N ALA A 180 2.89 -0.68 0.51
CA ALA A 180 1.82 0.24 0.86
C ALA A 180 2.38 1.53 1.46
N ASP A 181 2.24 2.68 0.80
CA ASP A 181 2.84 3.94 1.27
C ASP A 181 1.88 5.12 1.11
N SER A 182 1.44 5.65 2.26
CA SER A 182 0.60 6.85 2.34
C SER A 182 1.31 8.14 1.87
N ASN A 183 2.64 8.20 2.00
CA ASN A 183 3.42 9.40 1.74
C ASN A 183 4.08 9.44 0.36
N ARG A 184 3.89 8.38 -0.46
CA ARG A 184 4.41 8.30 -1.84
C ARG A 184 5.92 8.57 -1.94
N LYS A 185 6.68 8.24 -0.88
CA LYS A 185 8.13 8.50 -0.84
C LYS A 185 8.91 7.33 -1.44
N GLY A 186 8.29 6.15 -1.54
CA GLY A 186 8.94 4.94 -1.99
C GLY A 186 10.13 4.57 -1.11
N GLY A 187 11.00 3.70 -1.65
CA GLY A 187 12.24 3.26 -1.03
C GLY A 187 12.00 2.46 0.25
N LEU A 188 10.89 1.71 0.32
CA LEU A 188 10.59 0.89 1.49
C LEU A 188 11.48 -0.35 1.56
N LEU A 189 12.11 -0.75 0.46
CA LEU A 189 13.10 -1.82 0.41
C LEU A 189 14.48 -1.29 0.00
N TYR A 190 15.43 -1.44 0.92
CA TYR A 190 16.84 -1.13 0.68
C TYR A 190 17.68 -2.41 0.72
N VAL A 191 18.57 -2.59 -0.25
CA VAL A 191 19.50 -3.73 -0.34
C VAL A 191 20.93 -3.20 -0.46
N SER A 192 21.86 -3.61 0.39
CA SER A 192 23.23 -3.10 0.33
C SER A 192 24.04 -3.69 -0.84
N GLY A 193 23.75 -4.93 -1.22
CA GLY A 193 24.36 -5.66 -2.34
C GLY A 193 23.51 -5.68 -3.60
N ASP A 194 23.85 -6.61 -4.51
CA ASP A 194 23.16 -6.79 -5.80
C ASP A 194 21.73 -7.32 -5.61
N VAL A 195 20.88 -6.99 -6.58
CA VAL A 195 19.48 -7.41 -6.65
C VAL A 195 19.23 -8.10 -8.00
N ASN A 196 18.69 -9.31 -8.00
CA ASN A 196 18.33 -10.04 -9.21
C ASN A 196 16.84 -10.41 -9.16
N LEU A 197 16.07 -10.00 -10.16
CA LEU A 197 14.61 -10.12 -10.17
C LEU A 197 14.14 -10.80 -11.45
N THR A 198 13.46 -11.93 -11.35
CA THR A 198 12.86 -12.62 -12.50
C THR A 198 11.42 -13.00 -12.17
N ASN A 199 10.50 -12.82 -13.13
CA ASN A 199 9.10 -13.23 -13.03
C ASN A 199 8.38 -12.78 -11.74
N SER A 200 8.80 -11.66 -11.15
CA SER A 200 8.29 -11.17 -9.87
C SER A 200 7.17 -10.14 -10.07
N THR A 201 6.23 -10.08 -9.14
CA THR A 201 5.12 -9.12 -9.16
C THR A 201 5.34 -8.03 -8.13
N PHE A 202 5.10 -6.78 -8.52
CA PHE A 202 5.24 -5.59 -7.67
C PHE A 202 3.89 -4.92 -7.49
N SER A 203 3.27 -5.08 -6.33
CA SER A 203 2.00 -4.47 -5.95
C SER A 203 2.24 -3.17 -5.19
N VAL A 204 1.78 -2.03 -5.73
CA VAL A 204 1.83 -0.74 -5.03
C VAL A 204 0.43 -0.39 -4.52
N VAL A 205 0.31 -0.25 -3.20
CA VAL A 205 -0.95 0.05 -2.50
C VAL A 205 -0.93 1.49 -1.97
N THR A 206 -1.99 2.25 -2.21
CA THR A 206 -2.13 3.62 -1.66
C THR A 206 -3.55 3.88 -1.14
N GLU A 207 -3.78 5.00 -0.45
CA GLU A 207 -5.14 5.36 0.01
C GLU A 207 -6.00 6.06 -1.04
N SER A 208 -5.49 6.34 -2.25
CA SER A 208 -6.30 7.03 -3.26
C SER A 208 -5.71 6.84 -4.65
N PHE A 209 -6.56 6.63 -5.65
CA PHE A 209 -6.09 6.26 -6.99
C PHE A 209 -5.27 7.37 -7.66
N SER A 210 -5.65 8.63 -7.47
CA SER A 210 -4.86 9.78 -7.93
C SER A 210 -3.46 9.87 -7.28
N SER A 211 -3.20 9.09 -6.24
CA SER A 211 -1.86 8.95 -5.65
C SER A 211 -0.92 8.10 -6.48
N LEU A 212 -1.45 7.12 -7.19
CA LEU A 212 -0.69 6.16 -7.99
C LEU A 212 -0.38 6.72 -9.37
N ALA A 213 -1.36 7.36 -9.99
CA ALA A 213 -1.32 7.68 -11.42
C ALA A 213 -0.32 8.78 -11.82
N PHE A 214 0.34 9.47 -10.88
CA PHE A 214 1.16 10.66 -11.18
C PHE A 214 2.46 10.77 -10.36
N SER A 215 3.07 9.65 -9.96
CA SER A 215 4.36 9.65 -9.29
C SER A 215 5.22 8.43 -9.64
N ASP A 216 6.49 8.66 -9.92
CA ASP A 216 7.49 7.60 -9.91
C ASP A 216 7.61 7.06 -8.49
N TYR A 217 7.25 5.79 -8.29
CA TYR A 217 7.35 5.15 -6.98
C TYR A 217 8.63 4.32 -6.92
N GLU A 218 9.61 4.74 -6.12
CA GLU A 218 10.82 3.94 -5.90
C GLU A 218 10.44 2.65 -5.15
N LEU A 219 10.58 1.49 -5.78
CA LEU A 219 10.28 0.19 -5.20
C LEU A 219 11.48 -0.32 -4.40
N ILE A 220 12.65 -0.36 -5.04
CA ILE A 220 13.88 -0.92 -4.50
C ILE A 220 15.03 0.04 -4.72
N ARG A 221 15.82 0.25 -3.66
CA ARG A 221 17.11 0.91 -3.72
C ARG A 221 18.23 -0.07 -3.39
N SER A 222 19.22 -0.18 -4.27
CA SER A 222 20.38 -1.06 -4.11
C SER A 222 21.69 -0.27 -3.94
N GLY A 223 22.60 -0.77 -3.09
CA GLY A 223 23.99 -0.34 -3.06
C GLY A 223 24.83 -0.96 -4.18
N GLY A 224 24.46 -2.16 -4.62
CA GLY A 224 24.99 -2.90 -5.77
C GLY A 224 24.27 -2.58 -7.08
N LYS A 225 24.21 -3.56 -7.99
CA LYS A 225 23.48 -3.49 -9.26
C LYS A 225 22.16 -4.26 -9.17
N ILE A 226 21.10 -3.66 -9.69
CA ILE A 226 19.81 -4.31 -9.94
C ILE A 226 19.83 -4.91 -11.35
N THR A 227 19.48 -6.18 -11.46
CA THR A 227 19.32 -6.91 -12.71
C THR A 227 17.87 -7.37 -12.84
N ASP A 228 17.18 -6.83 -13.85
CA ASP A 228 15.86 -7.30 -14.29
C ASP A 228 16.05 -8.44 -15.30
N GLY A 229 15.74 -9.66 -14.88
CA GLY A 229 15.79 -10.90 -15.67
C GLY A 229 14.60 -11.08 -16.62
N GLY A 230 13.62 -10.17 -16.60
CA GLY A 230 12.40 -10.23 -17.41
C GLY A 230 11.24 -10.95 -16.73
N GLY A 231 10.04 -10.75 -17.31
CA GLY A 231 8.79 -11.35 -16.82
C GLY A 231 8.21 -10.68 -15.57
N ASN A 232 8.84 -9.62 -15.07
CA ASN A 232 8.36 -8.88 -13.91
C ASN A 232 7.13 -8.02 -14.26
N GLN A 233 6.19 -7.88 -13.31
CA GLN A 233 4.91 -7.18 -13.49
C GLN A 233 4.66 -6.16 -12.39
N VAL A 234 3.87 -5.13 -12.69
CA VAL A 234 3.46 -4.10 -11.71
C VAL A 234 1.94 -4.06 -11.62
N ASN A 235 1.43 -4.24 -10.41
CA ASN A 235 0.01 -4.13 -10.09
C ASN A 235 -0.21 -2.91 -9.20
N LEU A 236 -1.24 -2.13 -9.49
CA LEU A 236 -1.58 -0.96 -8.68
C LEU A 236 -2.87 -1.23 -7.92
N GLN A 237 -2.89 -0.89 -6.64
CA GLN A 237 -4.04 -1.09 -5.78
C GLN A 237 -4.30 0.14 -4.92
N TYR A 238 -5.56 0.38 -4.58
CA TYR A 238 -5.92 1.44 -3.65
C TYR A 238 -6.92 0.95 -2.61
N ALA A 239 -6.72 1.42 -1.38
CA ALA A 239 -7.60 1.14 -0.28
C ALA A 239 -8.84 2.03 -0.39
N VAL A 240 -10.01 1.42 -0.43
CA VAL A 240 -11.31 2.11 -0.44
C VAL A 240 -11.97 1.91 0.90
N LYS A 241 -12.27 3.00 1.59
CA LYS A 241 -12.95 2.96 2.89
C LYS A 241 -14.45 3.15 2.68
N LEU A 242 -15.25 2.38 3.42
CA LEU A 242 -16.71 2.48 3.37
C LEU A 242 -17.19 3.92 3.62
N TYR A 243 -16.58 4.62 4.57
CA TYR A 243 -16.91 5.99 4.89
C TYR A 243 -16.76 6.95 3.71
N ASP A 244 -15.79 6.72 2.83
CA ASP A 244 -15.57 7.55 1.64
C ASP A 244 -16.67 7.31 0.59
N LEU A 245 -17.15 6.06 0.46
CA LEU A 245 -18.26 5.70 -0.44
C LEU A 245 -19.61 6.23 0.08
N LEU A 246 -19.87 6.10 1.39
CA LEU A 246 -21.08 6.64 2.02
C LEU A 246 -21.16 8.17 1.89
N GLY A 247 -20.01 8.85 1.85
CA GLY A 247 -19.92 10.28 1.62
C GLY A 247 -20.68 11.08 2.69
N THR A 248 -21.66 11.89 2.27
CA THR A 248 -22.51 12.65 3.21
C THR A 248 -23.56 11.79 3.93
N GLN A 249 -23.81 10.56 3.48
CA GLN A 249 -24.81 9.64 4.06
C GLN A 249 -24.19 8.75 5.15
N LYS A 250 -23.61 9.38 6.17
CA LYS A 250 -22.92 8.66 7.25
C LYS A 250 -23.89 7.81 8.08
N ILE A 251 -23.41 6.64 8.51
CA ILE A 251 -24.12 5.75 9.44
C ILE A 251 -23.42 5.83 10.79
N ASP A 252 -24.13 6.29 11.82
CA ASP A 252 -23.54 6.47 13.13
C ASP A 252 -23.15 5.13 13.76
N GLY A 253 -21.88 5.04 14.18
CA GLY A 253 -21.34 3.91 14.92
C GLY A 253 -21.08 2.65 14.08
N ILE A 254 -21.13 2.73 12.75
CA ILE A 254 -20.70 1.62 11.89
C ILE A 254 -19.20 1.38 12.05
N ALA A 255 -18.76 0.13 12.01
CA ALA A 255 -17.35 -0.18 12.01
C ALA A 255 -16.67 0.39 10.74
N SER A 256 -15.35 0.54 10.82
CA SER A 256 -14.54 0.87 9.65
C SER A 256 -14.37 -0.39 8.80
N TYR A 257 -14.84 -0.33 7.57
CA TYR A 257 -14.60 -1.36 6.56
C TYR A 257 -13.78 -0.77 5.43
N ASP A 258 -12.84 -1.57 4.94
CA ASP A 258 -11.98 -1.24 3.81
C ASP A 258 -11.84 -2.44 2.87
N ILE A 259 -11.64 -2.14 1.59
CA ILE A 259 -11.25 -3.11 0.57
C ILE A 259 -9.98 -2.61 -0.11
N ASN A 260 -9.08 -3.51 -0.46
CA ASN A 260 -7.97 -3.21 -1.36
C ASN A 260 -8.41 -3.55 -2.78
N ARG A 261 -8.61 -2.52 -3.61
CA ARG A 261 -9.08 -2.70 -4.97
C ARG A 261 -7.92 -2.58 -5.94
N GLU A 262 -7.74 -3.59 -6.77
CA GLU A 262 -6.85 -3.51 -7.92
C GLU A 262 -7.40 -2.50 -8.92
N VAL A 263 -6.54 -1.57 -9.34
CA VAL A 263 -6.89 -0.64 -10.39
C VAL A 263 -7.10 -1.46 -11.66
N SER A 264 -8.13 -1.13 -12.43
CA SER A 264 -8.38 -1.74 -13.74
C SER A 264 -7.28 -1.37 -14.74
N GLU A 265 -6.68 -2.38 -15.38
CA GLU A 265 -5.64 -2.20 -16.42
C GLU A 265 -6.10 -1.30 -17.58
N ASN A 266 -7.40 -1.11 -17.74
CA ASN A 266 -7.91 -0.18 -18.74
C ASN A 266 -7.65 1.28 -18.37
N LEU A 267 -7.50 1.64 -17.09
CA LEU A 267 -7.31 3.04 -16.64
C LEU A 267 -5.84 3.48 -16.58
N TYR A 268 -4.90 2.54 -16.49
CA TYR A 268 -3.47 2.85 -16.34
C TYR A 268 -2.60 1.86 -17.07
N LYS A 269 -1.35 2.26 -17.29
CA LYS A 269 -0.25 1.39 -17.66
C LYS A 269 0.84 1.57 -16.63
N ALA A 270 1.31 0.46 -16.09
CA ALA A 270 2.44 0.45 -15.16
C ALA A 270 3.54 -0.46 -15.70
N SER A 271 4.77 0.00 -15.60
CA SER A 271 5.96 -0.77 -15.90
C SER A 271 7.05 -0.50 -14.88
N LEU A 272 8.07 -1.35 -14.85
CA LEU A 272 9.27 -1.10 -14.10
C LEU A 272 10.20 -0.16 -14.88
N ASP A 273 10.76 0.82 -14.19
CA ASP A 273 11.83 1.68 -14.68
C ASP A 273 13.09 1.46 -13.86
N LEU A 274 14.18 1.13 -14.54
CA LEU A 274 15.48 0.93 -13.94
C LEU A 274 16.35 2.14 -14.25
N SER A 275 16.79 2.83 -13.19
CA SER A 275 17.68 3.98 -13.31
C SER A 275 18.96 3.67 -14.09
N GLU A 276 19.53 4.65 -14.78
CA GLU A 276 20.75 4.49 -15.59
C GLU A 276 21.95 3.90 -14.82
N ASP A 277 22.09 4.20 -13.53
CA ASP A 277 23.16 3.67 -12.67
C ASP A 277 22.91 2.23 -12.19
N GLY A 278 21.73 1.68 -12.51
CA GLY A 278 21.27 0.36 -12.13
C GLY A 278 21.00 0.20 -10.63
N LYS A 279 20.82 1.29 -9.87
CA LYS A 279 20.70 1.23 -8.39
C LYS A 279 19.31 1.49 -7.85
N ARG A 280 18.38 1.96 -8.68
CA ARG A 280 16.99 2.24 -8.30
C ARG A 280 16.05 1.60 -9.28
N LEU A 281 15.13 0.80 -8.74
CA LEU A 281 13.99 0.27 -9.47
C LEU A 281 12.77 1.06 -9.02
N SER A 282 12.06 1.67 -9.96
CA SER A 282 10.85 2.43 -9.71
C SER A 282 9.71 1.95 -10.61
N THR A 283 8.51 2.44 -10.37
CA THR A 283 7.41 2.30 -11.33
C THR A 283 7.38 3.50 -12.29
N ASP A 284 7.16 3.24 -13.57
CA ASP A 284 6.67 4.22 -14.54
C ASP A 284 5.17 3.99 -14.72
N ILE A 285 4.36 4.97 -14.31
CA ILE A 285 2.90 4.87 -14.30
C ILE A 285 2.32 5.99 -15.15
N THR A 286 1.48 5.61 -16.11
CA THR A 286 0.76 6.55 -16.97
C THR A 286 -0.73 6.21 -17.03
N THR A 287 -1.58 7.21 -17.16
CA THR A 287 -3.02 7.02 -17.39
C THR A 287 -3.29 6.69 -18.85
N THR A 288 -4.27 5.82 -19.11
CA THR A 288 -4.79 5.58 -20.47
C THR A 288 -5.81 6.64 -20.89
N ASP A 289 -6.32 6.53 -22.12
CA ASP A 289 -7.46 7.34 -22.57
C ASP A 289 -8.75 7.04 -21.79
N ASP A 290 -8.92 5.82 -21.30
CA ASP A 290 -10.11 5.43 -20.51
C ASP A 290 -10.14 6.14 -19.15
N ALA A 291 -8.99 6.46 -18.55
CA ALA A 291 -8.91 7.29 -17.35
C ALA A 291 -9.35 8.75 -17.55
N ARG A 292 -9.65 9.15 -18.79
CA ARG A 292 -10.18 10.47 -19.16
C ARG A 292 -11.65 10.41 -19.60
N ASN A 293 -12.20 9.21 -19.69
CA ASN A 293 -13.53 8.94 -20.18
C ASN A 293 -14.50 8.79 -19.00
N LEU A 294 -15.45 9.73 -18.88
CA LEU A 294 -16.38 9.76 -17.75
C LEU A 294 -17.16 8.45 -17.61
N LYS A 295 -17.58 7.83 -18.72
CA LYS A 295 -18.32 6.55 -18.68
C LYS A 295 -17.44 5.42 -18.11
N LYS A 296 -16.17 5.36 -18.49
CA LYS A 296 -15.22 4.36 -17.98
C LYS A 296 -14.93 4.53 -16.49
N ILE A 297 -14.84 5.78 -16.04
CA ILE A 297 -14.72 6.09 -14.61
C ILE A 297 -15.97 5.62 -13.86
N LEU A 298 -17.18 5.90 -14.39
CA LEU A 298 -18.42 5.40 -13.79
C LEU A 298 -18.48 3.86 -13.73
N GLU A 299 -18.03 3.15 -14.77
CA GLU A 299 -17.96 1.67 -14.79
C GLU A 299 -17.08 1.14 -13.64
N GLU A 300 -15.99 1.85 -13.32
CA GLU A 300 -15.07 1.49 -12.24
C GLU A 300 -15.64 1.83 -10.85
N GLU A 301 -16.42 2.91 -10.75
CA GLU A 301 -17.17 3.27 -9.54
C GLU A 301 -18.29 2.25 -9.23
N VAL A 302 -18.93 1.67 -10.26
CA VAL A 302 -19.87 0.54 -10.08
C VAL A 302 -19.17 -0.64 -9.44
N LYS A 303 -18.07 -1.11 -10.02
CA LYS A 303 -17.30 -2.25 -9.50
C LYS A 303 -16.86 -2.01 -8.05
N THR A 304 -16.35 -0.81 -7.75
CA THR A 304 -15.93 -0.45 -6.39
C THR A 304 -17.04 -0.62 -5.36
N ARG A 305 -18.29 -0.27 -5.72
CA ARG A 305 -19.45 -0.46 -4.84
C ARG A 305 -19.88 -1.93 -4.76
N GLU A 306 -19.75 -2.69 -5.84
CA GLU A 306 -20.01 -4.14 -5.85
C GLU A 306 -19.03 -4.90 -4.96
N ASP A 307 -17.74 -4.57 -5.02
CA ASP A 307 -16.69 -5.15 -4.20
C ASP A 307 -16.96 -4.87 -2.71
N MET A 308 -17.28 -3.61 -2.36
CA MET A 308 -17.62 -3.23 -0.98
C MET A 308 -18.91 -3.90 -0.48
N ILE A 309 -19.95 -4.00 -1.31
CA ILE A 309 -21.19 -4.71 -0.95
C ILE A 309 -20.90 -6.19 -0.69
N THR A 310 -20.06 -6.81 -1.50
CA THR A 310 -19.65 -8.22 -1.34
C THR A 310 -18.91 -8.40 -0.03
N GLU A 311 -17.91 -7.56 0.24
CA GLU A 311 -17.15 -7.56 1.49
C GLU A 311 -18.08 -7.44 2.70
N LEU A 312 -18.98 -6.45 2.69
CA LEU A 312 -19.94 -6.24 3.77
C LEU A 312 -20.91 -7.42 3.97
N SER A 313 -21.29 -8.11 2.89
CA SER A 313 -22.27 -9.21 2.93
C SER A 313 -21.73 -10.48 3.58
N ILE A 314 -20.40 -10.66 3.60
CA ILE A 314 -19.74 -11.82 4.20
C ILE A 314 -19.21 -11.55 5.61
N LYS A 315 -19.30 -10.31 6.11
CA LYS A 315 -18.81 -9.97 7.45
C LYS A 315 -19.66 -10.61 8.54
N GLU A 316 -18.99 -11.33 9.43
CA GLU A 316 -19.55 -11.74 10.69
C GLU A 316 -19.61 -10.54 11.65
N ALA A 317 -20.79 -10.31 12.22
CA ALA A 317 -21.07 -9.14 13.04
C ALA A 317 -22.16 -9.45 14.07
N ASP A 318 -22.18 -8.69 15.16
CA ASP A 318 -23.29 -8.71 16.11
C ASP A 318 -24.58 -8.14 15.48
N GLU A 319 -25.72 -8.31 16.16
CA GLU A 319 -27.02 -7.88 15.60
C GLU A 319 -27.14 -6.36 15.40
N ALA A 320 -26.46 -5.55 16.22
CA ALA A 320 -26.49 -4.09 16.06
C ALA A 320 -25.68 -3.68 14.83
N GLU A 321 -24.49 -4.29 14.65
CA GLU A 321 -23.62 -4.00 13.53
C GLU A 321 -24.18 -4.57 12.21
N LYS A 322 -24.81 -5.75 12.23
CA LYS A 322 -25.55 -6.28 11.06
C LYS A 322 -26.60 -5.32 10.53
N GLU A 323 -27.30 -4.59 11.40
CA GLU A 323 -28.29 -3.62 10.96
C GLU A 323 -27.64 -2.39 10.30
N ARG A 324 -26.49 -1.95 10.81
CA ARG A 324 -25.71 -0.87 10.18
C ARG A 324 -25.13 -1.32 8.84
N ILE A 325 -24.62 -2.54 8.75
CA ILE A 325 -24.16 -3.16 7.51
C ILE A 325 -25.29 -3.21 6.47
N LYS A 326 -26.51 -3.63 6.86
CA LYS A 326 -27.66 -3.62 5.95
C LYS A 326 -27.99 -2.22 5.42
N GLN A 327 -27.93 -1.21 6.29
CA GLN A 327 -28.14 0.19 5.88
C GLN A 327 -27.05 0.64 4.90
N ALA A 328 -25.78 0.29 5.16
CA ALA A 328 -24.67 0.59 4.26
C ALA A 328 -24.86 -0.07 2.89
N ILE A 329 -25.20 -1.36 2.85
CA ILE A 329 -25.48 -2.10 1.62
C ILE A 329 -26.63 -1.44 0.84
N ALA A 330 -27.70 -1.02 1.52
CA ALA A 330 -28.83 -0.35 0.87
C ALA A 330 -28.42 0.99 0.23
N ILE A 331 -27.62 1.81 0.93
CA ILE A 331 -27.08 3.07 0.40
C ILE A 331 -26.18 2.80 -0.81
N LEU A 332 -25.23 1.88 -0.68
CA LEU A 332 -24.28 1.55 -1.76
C LEU A 332 -25.01 0.97 -2.98
N THR A 333 -26.06 0.17 -2.78
CA THR A 333 -26.89 -0.36 -3.87
C THR A 333 -27.62 0.78 -4.60
N ALA A 334 -28.24 1.71 -3.87
CA ALA A 334 -28.91 2.85 -4.49
C ALA A 334 -27.92 3.76 -5.26
N GLN A 335 -26.73 3.99 -4.71
CA GLN A 335 -25.66 4.71 -5.41
C GLN A 335 -25.23 3.97 -6.68
N LYS A 336 -25.01 2.65 -6.59
CA LYS A 336 -24.63 1.81 -7.73
C LYS A 336 -25.68 1.90 -8.85
N ASP A 337 -26.96 1.77 -8.51
CA ASP A 337 -28.04 1.85 -9.49
C ASP A 337 -28.12 3.24 -10.15
N ALA A 338 -27.89 4.32 -9.38
CA ALA A 338 -27.82 5.66 -9.92
C ALA A 338 -26.65 5.82 -10.92
N ILE A 339 -25.48 5.25 -10.61
CA ILE A 339 -24.32 5.26 -11.51
C ILE A 339 -24.62 4.43 -12.77
N GLN A 340 -25.23 3.25 -12.66
CA GLN A 340 -25.62 2.42 -13.80
C GLN A 340 -26.64 3.13 -14.72
N ASN A 341 -27.57 3.89 -14.15
CA ASN A 341 -28.50 4.72 -14.91
C ASN A 341 -27.75 5.84 -15.66
N ALA A 342 -26.79 6.50 -15.02
CA ALA A 342 -25.96 7.51 -15.66
C ALA A 342 -25.15 6.92 -16.84
N ILE A 343 -24.54 5.74 -16.66
CA ILE A 343 -23.81 5.02 -17.73
C ILE A 343 -24.72 4.73 -18.92
N THR A 344 -25.95 4.27 -18.67
CA THR A 344 -26.92 3.95 -19.72
C THR A 344 -27.29 5.18 -20.57
N ASN A 345 -27.35 6.35 -19.94
CA ASN A 345 -27.72 7.61 -20.59
C ASN A 345 -26.53 8.35 -21.23
N ALA A 346 -25.29 7.96 -20.92
CA ALA A 346 -24.08 8.69 -21.28
C ALA A 346 -23.67 8.60 -22.76
N GLY A 347 -24.28 7.72 -23.56
CA GLY A 347 -23.86 7.45 -24.94
C GLY A 347 -22.53 6.69 -25.03
N ASP A 348 -21.91 6.69 -26.21
CA ASP A 348 -20.57 6.14 -26.40
C ASP A 348 -19.53 7.09 -25.78
N ASN A 349 -18.55 6.54 -25.06
CA ASN A 349 -17.46 7.27 -24.42
C ASN A 349 -17.85 8.44 -23.49
N GLY A 350 -19.10 8.46 -23.00
CA GLY A 350 -19.57 9.50 -22.08
C GLY A 350 -19.85 10.85 -22.72
N GLU A 351 -19.93 10.95 -24.05
CA GLU A 351 -20.10 12.23 -24.76
C GLU A 351 -21.38 12.99 -24.40
N ASN A 352 -22.44 12.28 -23.95
CA ASN A 352 -23.70 12.91 -23.55
C ASN A 352 -23.81 13.13 -22.03
N LEU A 353 -22.79 12.80 -21.26
CA LEU A 353 -22.82 12.95 -19.82
C LEU A 353 -22.34 14.36 -19.43
N SER A 354 -23.24 15.19 -18.90
CA SER A 354 -22.85 16.49 -18.35
C SER A 354 -22.04 16.31 -17.07
N GLY A 355 -21.18 17.29 -16.76
CA GLY A 355 -20.44 17.33 -15.50
C GLY A 355 -21.38 17.31 -14.29
N LYS A 356 -22.55 17.93 -14.39
CA LYS A 356 -23.59 17.84 -13.37
C LYS A 356 -24.08 16.41 -13.17
N ASP A 357 -24.48 15.72 -14.23
CA ASP A 357 -24.99 14.33 -14.13
C ASP A 357 -23.92 13.37 -13.61
N PHE A 358 -22.66 13.59 -14.02
CA PHE A 358 -21.51 12.87 -13.49
C PHE A 358 -21.35 13.09 -11.98
N ILE A 359 -21.31 14.35 -11.52
CA ILE A 359 -21.17 14.67 -10.09
C ILE A 359 -22.36 14.17 -9.26
N ASP A 360 -23.58 14.22 -9.80
CA ASP A 360 -24.74 13.68 -9.10
C ASP A 360 -24.64 12.17 -8.90
N ALA A 361 -24.01 11.45 -9.83
CA ALA A 361 -23.82 10.01 -9.75
C ALA A 361 -22.71 9.60 -8.76
N VAL A 362 -21.54 10.27 -8.79
CA VAL A 362 -20.35 9.81 -8.03
C VAL A 362 -19.83 10.78 -6.97
N GLY A 363 -20.28 12.04 -6.98
CA GLY A 363 -19.90 13.08 -6.01
C GLY A 363 -20.59 12.95 -4.65
N THR A 364 -20.66 11.74 -4.09
CA THR A 364 -21.40 11.42 -2.84
C THR A 364 -20.85 12.12 -1.60
N GLY A 365 -19.58 12.53 -1.62
CA GLY A 365 -18.91 13.30 -0.57
C GLY A 365 -18.98 14.81 -0.78
N ILE A 366 -19.51 15.27 -1.91
CA ILE A 366 -19.67 16.70 -2.22
C ILE A 366 -21.02 17.17 -1.71
N ALA A 367 -21.03 18.26 -0.93
CA ALA A 367 -22.26 18.84 -0.39
C ALA A 367 -23.22 19.25 -1.51
N GLU A 368 -24.53 19.08 -1.29
CA GLU A 368 -25.55 19.37 -2.30
C GLU A 368 -25.49 20.82 -2.82
N SER A 369 -25.18 21.79 -1.95
CA SER A 369 -25.01 23.19 -2.33
C SER A 369 -23.82 23.45 -3.28
N ASP A 370 -22.90 22.50 -3.36
CA ASP A 370 -21.60 22.64 -4.02
C ASP A 370 -21.53 21.83 -5.31
N LYS A 371 -22.50 20.93 -5.56
CA LYS A 371 -22.55 20.08 -6.74
C LYS A 371 -22.67 20.84 -8.06
N ALA A 372 -23.36 21.97 -8.08
CA ALA A 372 -23.46 22.80 -9.29
C ALA A 372 -22.08 23.30 -9.73
N LEU A 373 -21.29 23.85 -8.80
CA LEU A 373 -19.92 24.30 -9.09
C LEU A 373 -19.00 23.12 -9.42
N ALA A 374 -19.14 21.98 -8.73
CA ALA A 374 -18.39 20.76 -9.07
C ALA A 374 -18.69 20.30 -10.52
N GLY A 375 -19.96 20.32 -10.93
CA GLY A 375 -20.37 19.98 -12.29
C GLY A 375 -19.78 20.92 -13.34
N GLU A 376 -19.81 22.23 -13.09
CA GLU A 376 -19.17 23.23 -13.95
C GLU A 376 -17.65 23.01 -14.11
N LEU A 377 -16.97 22.59 -13.04
CA LEU A 377 -15.54 22.23 -13.11
C LEU A 377 -15.32 21.01 -14.01
N VAL A 378 -16.13 19.96 -13.87
CA VAL A 378 -16.03 18.77 -14.73
C VAL A 378 -16.29 19.12 -16.19
N ASP A 379 -17.28 19.96 -16.47
CA ASP A 379 -17.56 20.45 -17.82
C ASP A 379 -16.38 21.27 -18.38
N THR A 380 -15.73 22.06 -17.54
CA THR A 380 -14.52 22.82 -17.91
C THR A 380 -13.35 21.88 -18.23
N LEU A 381 -13.18 20.81 -17.46
CA LEU A 381 -12.13 19.81 -17.67
C LEU A 381 -12.29 19.08 -19.01
N ASN A 382 -13.52 18.87 -19.50
CA ASN A 382 -13.75 18.32 -20.84
C ASN A 382 -13.07 19.14 -21.96
N GLY A 383 -12.85 20.44 -21.75
CA GLY A 383 -12.06 21.28 -22.66
C GLY A 383 -10.56 20.93 -22.73
N VAL A 384 -10.04 20.25 -21.71
CA VAL A 384 -8.64 19.79 -21.57
C VAL A 384 -8.54 18.27 -21.42
N LYS A 385 -9.50 17.52 -21.98
CA LYS A 385 -9.64 16.06 -21.83
C LYS A 385 -8.40 15.23 -22.17
N ASN A 386 -7.46 15.78 -22.93
CA ASN A 386 -6.22 15.12 -23.34
C ASN A 386 -5.04 15.34 -22.37
N THR A 387 -5.29 15.92 -21.19
CA THR A 387 -4.25 16.21 -20.20
C THR A 387 -4.25 15.19 -19.06
N GLU A 388 -3.11 14.99 -18.41
CA GLU A 388 -3.04 14.22 -17.17
C GLU A 388 -3.80 14.89 -16.02
N MET A 389 -3.87 16.23 -16.03
CA MET A 389 -4.64 16.99 -15.05
C MET A 389 -6.12 16.61 -15.07
N HIS A 390 -6.69 16.38 -16.26
CA HIS A 390 -8.07 15.91 -16.43
C HIS A 390 -8.28 14.57 -15.75
N ALA A 391 -7.43 13.57 -16.04
CA ALA A 391 -7.50 12.28 -15.37
C ALA A 391 -7.31 12.42 -13.85
N ALA A 392 -6.30 13.18 -13.41
CA ALA A 392 -5.98 13.33 -11.99
C ALA A 392 -7.14 13.87 -11.15
N LEU A 393 -7.90 14.81 -11.68
CA LEU A 393 -9.05 15.38 -11.00
C LEU A 393 -10.25 14.42 -10.94
N LEU A 394 -10.44 13.58 -11.97
CA LEU A 394 -11.61 12.73 -12.08
C LEU A 394 -11.47 11.37 -11.39
N LEU A 395 -10.24 10.88 -11.20
CA LEU A 395 -9.97 9.56 -10.61
C LEU A 395 -10.22 9.47 -9.10
N ASP A 396 -10.41 10.59 -8.41
CA ASP A 396 -10.85 10.66 -7.00
C ASP A 396 -11.82 11.86 -6.82
N VAL A 397 -13.00 11.79 -7.43
CA VAL A 397 -13.94 12.93 -7.54
C VAL A 397 -14.20 13.64 -6.20
N ASN A 398 -14.55 12.89 -5.16
CA ASN A 398 -14.89 13.46 -3.85
C ASN A 398 -13.73 14.25 -3.24
N LYS A 399 -12.50 13.74 -3.38
CA LYS A 399 -11.28 14.37 -2.83
C LYS A 399 -10.80 15.51 -3.72
N ASN A 400 -10.65 15.26 -5.02
CA ASN A 400 -9.97 16.16 -5.93
C ASN A 400 -10.90 17.25 -6.47
N VAL A 401 -12.08 16.88 -6.99
CA VAL A 401 -13.09 17.88 -7.41
C VAL A 401 -13.68 18.57 -6.17
N GLY A 402 -14.10 17.81 -5.15
CA GLY A 402 -14.64 18.37 -3.92
C GLY A 402 -13.66 19.28 -3.17
N GLY A 403 -12.37 18.91 -3.10
CA GLY A 403 -11.31 19.74 -2.54
C GLY A 403 -11.08 21.02 -3.34
N THR A 404 -11.09 20.93 -4.67
CA THR A 404 -10.97 22.10 -5.56
C THR A 404 -12.15 23.07 -5.37
N VAL A 405 -13.38 22.56 -5.29
CA VAL A 405 -14.57 23.37 -4.99
C VAL A 405 -14.43 24.08 -3.65
N THR A 406 -13.97 23.35 -2.63
CA THR A 406 -13.72 23.93 -1.31
C THR A 406 -12.72 25.08 -1.39
N SER A 407 -11.59 24.89 -2.09
CA SER A 407 -10.55 25.90 -2.27
C SER A 407 -11.03 27.14 -3.04
N LEU A 408 -11.78 26.94 -4.13
CA LEU A 408 -12.38 28.02 -4.91
C LEU A 408 -13.34 28.86 -4.07
N LYS A 409 -14.17 28.23 -3.23
CA LYS A 409 -15.10 28.93 -2.34
C LYS A 409 -14.38 29.73 -1.26
N SER A 410 -13.29 29.21 -0.68
CA SER A 410 -12.50 29.93 0.32
C SER A 410 -11.64 31.06 -0.25
N SER A 411 -11.52 31.18 -1.57
CA SER A 411 -10.80 32.30 -2.21
C SER A 411 -11.38 33.68 -1.85
N GLY A 412 -12.69 33.78 -1.64
CA GLY A 412 -13.39 35.06 -1.46
C GLY A 412 -13.60 35.85 -2.76
N ASN A 413 -13.10 35.38 -3.91
CA ASN A 413 -13.41 35.90 -5.24
C ASN A 413 -13.45 34.75 -6.25
N LEU A 414 -14.63 34.12 -6.39
CA LEU A 414 -14.80 32.91 -7.18
C LEU A 414 -14.43 33.10 -8.66
N SER A 415 -14.79 34.23 -9.27
CA SER A 415 -14.53 34.46 -10.69
C SER A 415 -13.04 34.53 -11.01
N GLU A 416 -12.27 35.20 -10.15
CA GLU A 416 -10.80 35.28 -10.30
C GLU A 416 -10.15 33.93 -10.03
N ALA A 417 -10.60 33.22 -9.00
CA ALA A 417 -10.11 31.88 -8.67
C ALA A 417 -10.39 30.87 -9.80
N GLN A 418 -11.56 30.95 -10.45
CA GLN A 418 -11.89 30.18 -11.66
C GLN A 418 -10.96 30.53 -12.83
N GLY A 419 -10.59 31.81 -12.98
CA GLY A 419 -9.59 32.24 -13.96
C GLY A 419 -8.22 31.60 -13.73
N ILE A 420 -7.76 31.56 -12.48
CA ILE A 420 -6.50 30.90 -12.07
C ILE A 420 -6.60 29.39 -12.34
N PHE A 421 -7.70 28.75 -11.93
CA PHE A 421 -7.94 27.33 -12.18
C PHE A 421 -7.86 27.01 -13.67
N ASN A 422 -8.55 27.77 -14.52
CA ASN A 422 -8.53 27.60 -15.97
C ASN A 422 -7.11 27.75 -16.54
N SER A 423 -6.31 28.68 -16.03
CA SER A 423 -4.92 28.82 -16.44
C SER A 423 -4.06 27.62 -16.02
N LEU A 424 -4.31 27.05 -14.84
CA LEU A 424 -3.54 25.92 -14.31
C LEU A 424 -3.82 24.62 -15.05
N ILE A 425 -5.09 24.30 -15.32
CA ILE A 425 -5.45 23.07 -16.03
C ILE A 425 -4.98 23.07 -17.50
N ASN A 426 -4.75 24.25 -18.07
CA ASN A 426 -4.18 24.43 -19.42
C ASN A 426 -2.64 24.52 -19.42
N SER A 427 -2.00 24.44 -18.26
CA SER A 427 -0.54 24.53 -18.14
C SER A 427 0.15 23.17 -18.30
N SER A 428 1.46 23.18 -18.49
CA SER A 428 2.31 21.98 -18.52
C SER A 428 2.80 21.56 -17.13
N ILE A 429 2.07 21.92 -16.07
CA ILE A 429 2.42 21.53 -14.70
C ILE A 429 2.16 20.02 -14.52
N ASN A 430 3.05 19.34 -13.80
CA ASN A 430 2.84 17.95 -13.41
C ASN A 430 1.48 17.80 -12.69
N ALA A 431 0.65 16.86 -13.15
CA ALA A 431 -0.72 16.73 -12.68
C ALA A 431 -0.81 16.46 -11.16
N GLY A 432 0.08 15.63 -10.62
CA GLY A 432 0.14 15.35 -9.18
C GLY A 432 0.43 16.61 -8.34
N VAL A 433 1.37 17.44 -8.79
CA VAL A 433 1.69 18.73 -8.14
C VAL A 433 0.52 19.71 -8.25
N GLY A 434 -0.07 19.84 -9.44
CA GLY A 434 -1.16 20.78 -9.67
C GLY A 434 -2.44 20.43 -8.90
N VAL A 435 -2.84 19.15 -8.87
CA VAL A 435 -3.98 18.69 -8.05
C VAL A 435 -3.73 18.93 -6.56
N GLY A 436 -2.52 18.62 -6.07
CA GLY A 436 -2.16 18.90 -4.68
C GLY A 436 -2.25 20.38 -4.32
N ALA A 437 -1.92 21.28 -5.25
CA ALA A 437 -2.03 22.71 -5.06
C ALA A 437 -3.50 23.18 -5.04
N ILE A 438 -4.29 22.88 -6.08
CA ILE A 438 -5.67 23.41 -6.21
C ILE A 438 -6.65 22.83 -5.19
N THR A 439 -6.36 21.66 -4.63
CA THR A 439 -7.17 21.06 -3.55
C THR A 439 -6.85 21.63 -2.17
N ASN A 440 -5.72 22.33 -2.02
CA ASN A 440 -5.41 23.03 -0.78
C ASN A 440 -6.39 24.19 -0.59
N LYS A 441 -7.12 24.17 0.52
CA LYS A 441 -8.17 25.13 0.86
C LYS A 441 -7.78 26.60 0.66
N ASN A 442 -6.54 27.01 0.91
CA ASN A 442 -6.16 28.41 0.82
C ASN A 442 -5.46 28.78 -0.49
N PHE A 443 -5.18 27.82 -1.38
CA PHE A 443 -4.34 28.05 -2.54
C PHE A 443 -4.77 29.24 -3.41
N PHE A 444 -6.02 29.30 -3.86
CA PHE A 444 -6.49 30.40 -4.71
C PHE A 444 -6.51 31.74 -3.98
N LYS A 445 -6.75 31.72 -2.67
CA LYS A 445 -6.67 32.92 -1.83
C LYS A 445 -5.23 33.43 -1.77
N ASP A 446 -4.28 32.53 -1.48
CA ASP A 446 -2.88 32.85 -1.29
C ASP A 446 -2.24 33.35 -2.60
N VAL A 447 -2.56 32.73 -3.74
CA VAL A 447 -2.09 33.17 -5.06
C VAL A 447 -2.64 34.55 -5.45
N ARG A 448 -3.87 34.87 -5.05
CA ARG A 448 -4.44 36.21 -5.29
C ARG A 448 -3.77 37.28 -4.43
N GLU A 449 -3.42 36.92 -3.20
CA GLU A 449 -2.87 37.85 -2.20
C GLU A 449 -1.34 38.03 -2.33
N SER A 450 -0.66 37.20 -3.14
CA SER A 450 0.75 37.33 -3.51
C SER A 450 0.97 38.26 -4.69
#